data_AF-A0A8T3YBZ9-F1
#
_entry.id   AF-A0A8T3YBZ9-F1
#
_cell.length_a   1.000
_cell.length_b   1.000
_cell.length_c   1.000
_cell.angle_alpha   90.00
_cell.angle_beta   90.00
_cell.angle_gamma   90.00
#
_symmetry.space_group_name_H-M   'P 1'
#
loop_
_entity.id
_entity.type
_entity.pdbx_description
1 polymer ?
#
loop_
_entity_poly.entity_id
_entity_poly.type
_entity_poly.pdbx_seq_one_letter_code
_entity_poly.pdbx_strand_id
1 'polypeptide(L)'
;MLKQNKRGAELTLNVIVIAAIVLFVLVVLLLIFTGRIGGFQKETAKCETQGGVCTLGACPENARQVSTLVCDLNSDGDSKDGPGVDGVCCVSV
;
A
#
# COMPACT_ATOMS: atom_id res chain seq x y z
N MET A 1 16.42 61.06 9.50
CA MET A 1 16.61 59.88 10.37
C MET A 1 15.58 58.82 9.99
N LEU A 2 15.99 57.72 9.35
CA LEU A 2 15.08 56.64 8.96
C LEU A 2 14.98 55.62 10.11
N LYS A 3 13.88 55.68 10.85
CA LYS A 3 13.57 54.75 11.94
C LYS A 3 13.08 53.43 11.34
N GLN A 4 13.98 52.45 11.23
CA GLN A 4 13.66 51.09 10.79
C GLN A 4 12.75 50.41 11.83
N ASN A 5 11.50 50.16 11.43
CA ASN A 5 10.48 49.53 12.27
C ASN A 5 10.68 47.99 12.24
N LYS A 6 11.33 47.43 13.26
CA LYS A 6 11.62 45.98 13.40
C LYS A 6 10.39 45.11 13.71
N ARG A 7 9.19 45.47 13.23
CA ARG A 7 7.93 44.76 13.56
C ARG A 7 7.61 43.57 12.64
N GLY A 8 8.40 43.33 11.59
CA GLY A 8 8.21 42.20 10.67
C GLY A 8 8.88 40.89 11.10
N ALA A 9 9.90 40.94 11.97
CA ALA A 9 10.73 39.78 12.30
C ALA A 9 10.11 38.84 13.34
N GLU A 10 9.24 39.34 14.22
CA GLU A 10 8.60 38.52 15.27
C GLU A 10 7.55 37.56 14.68
N LEU A 11 6.86 37.97 13.61
CA LEU A 11 5.98 37.10 12.83
C LEU A 11 6.76 36.01 12.10
N THR A 12 7.98 36.30 11.62
CA THR A 12 8.73 35.33 10.82
C THR A 12 9.20 34.12 11.62
N LEU A 13 9.55 34.26 12.89
CA LEU A 13 10.07 33.15 13.68
C LEU A 13 8.97 32.14 14.03
N ASN A 14 7.81 32.62 14.49
CA ASN A 14 6.68 31.74 14.84
C ASN A 14 6.16 30.96 13.63
N VAL A 15 6.11 31.60 12.46
CA VAL A 15 5.68 30.93 11.22
C VAL A 15 6.65 29.83 10.81
N ILE A 16 7.97 30.04 10.93
CA ILE A 16 8.97 29.02 10.62
C ILE A 16 8.82 27.80 11.53
N VAL A 17 8.61 28.02 12.83
CA VAL A 17 8.43 26.93 13.81
C VAL A 17 7.18 26.12 13.50
N ILE A 18 6.05 26.79 13.22
CA ILE A 18 4.80 26.11 12.87
C ILE A 18 4.95 25.32 11.56
N ALA A 19 5.57 25.93 10.54
CA ALA A 19 5.83 25.27 9.26
C ALA A 19 6.68 24.00 9.43
N ALA A 20 7.72 24.05 10.28
CA ALA A 20 8.56 22.89 10.57
C ALA A 20 7.78 21.76 11.27
N ILE A 21 6.91 22.10 12.24
CA ILE A 21 6.07 21.11 12.94
C ILE A 21 5.09 20.46 11.96
N VAL A 22 4.40 21.24 11.12
CA VAL A 22 3.45 20.73 10.13
C VAL A 22 4.15 19.78 9.14
N LEU A 23 5.34 20.17 8.67
CA LEU A 23 6.14 19.34 7.77
C LEU A 23 6.54 18.02 8.43
N PHE A 24 6.99 18.05 9.69
CA PHE A 24 7.34 16.85 10.43
C PHE A 24 6.14 15.90 10.60
N VAL A 25 4.97 16.42 10.99
CA VAL A 25 3.75 15.63 11.11
C VAL A 25 3.37 15.01 9.77
N LEU A 26 3.45 15.76 8.66
CA LEU A 26 3.20 15.24 7.32
C LEU A 26 4.12 14.07 6.96
N VAL A 27 5.42 14.20 7.24
CA VAL A 27 6.39 13.11 6.98
C VAL A 27 6.05 11.86 7.80
N VAL A 28 5.73 12.02 9.08
CA VAL A 28 5.35 10.89 9.94
C VAL A 28 4.07 10.20 9.43
N LEU A 29 3.06 10.98 9.02
CA LEU A 29 1.84 10.43 8.42
C LEU A 29 2.15 9.66 7.14
N LEU A 30 2.99 10.20 6.25
CA LEU A 30 3.40 9.53 5.02
C LEU A 30 4.11 8.21 5.30
N LEU A 31 5.00 8.16 6.29
CA LEU A 31 5.70 6.92 6.66
C LEU A 31 4.73 5.84 7.15
N ILE A 32 3.77 6.21 8.01
CA ILE A 32 2.75 5.29 8.53
C ILE A 32 1.83 4.80 7.40
N PHE A 33 1.35 5.71 6.55
CA PHE A 33 0.47 5.36 5.45
C PHE A 33 1.18 4.51 4.40
N THR A 34 2.43 4.82 4.06
CA THR A 34 3.21 4.03 3.09
C THR A 34 3.42 2.59 3.59
N GLY A 35 3.72 2.41 4.88
CA GLY A 35 3.87 1.08 5.47
C GLY A 35 2.57 0.26 5.48
N ARG A 36 1.42 0.90 5.75
CA ARG A 36 0.12 0.24 5.77
C ARG A 36 -0.45 -0.07 4.38
N ILE A 37 -0.22 0.79 3.39
CA ILE A 37 -0.74 0.61 2.01
C ILE A 37 -0.14 -0.63 1.35
N GLY A 38 1.14 -0.92 1.58
CA GLY A 38 1.79 -2.12 1.03
C GLY A 38 1.16 -3.43 1.51
N GLY A 39 0.81 -3.50 2.81
CA GLY A 39 0.09 -4.65 3.36
C GLY A 39 -1.35 -4.75 2.87
N PHE A 40 -2.06 -3.61 2.75
CA PHE A 40 -3.44 -3.58 2.29
C PHE A 40 -3.58 -4.09 0.85
N GLN A 41 -2.68 -3.72 -0.07
CA GLN A 41 -2.73 -4.22 -1.45
C GLN A 41 -2.59 -5.74 -1.51
N LYS A 42 -1.66 -6.32 -0.74
CA LYS A 42 -1.47 -7.78 -0.69
C LYS A 42 -2.75 -8.49 -0.22
N GLU A 43 -3.38 -7.99 0.84
CA GLU A 43 -4.63 -8.57 1.36
C GLU A 43 -5.78 -8.49 0.33
N THR A 44 -5.97 -7.34 -0.33
CA THR A 44 -7.05 -7.19 -1.35
C THR A 44 -6.79 -7.96 -2.65
N ALA A 45 -5.54 -8.35 -2.89
CA ALA A 45 -5.16 -9.10 -4.09
C ALA A 45 -5.28 -10.63 -3.88
N LYS A 46 -5.56 -11.10 -2.66
CA LYS A 46 -5.73 -12.53 -2.39
C LYS A 46 -6.93 -13.10 -3.13
N CYS A 47 -6.75 -14.27 -3.75
CA CYS A 47 -7.81 -14.98 -4.47
C CYS A 47 -9.10 -15.16 -3.65
N GLU A 48 -8.94 -15.53 -2.38
CA GLU A 48 -10.04 -15.80 -1.44
C GLU A 48 -10.89 -14.55 -1.17
N THR A 49 -10.29 -13.36 -1.18
CA THR A 49 -11.01 -12.10 -0.92
C THR A 49 -11.94 -11.70 -2.06
N GLN A 50 -11.73 -12.24 -3.26
CA GLN A 50 -12.61 -12.03 -4.41
C GLN A 50 -13.54 -13.22 -4.68
N GLY A 51 -13.64 -14.15 -3.72
CA GLY A 51 -14.51 -15.33 -3.85
C GLY A 51 -13.96 -16.41 -4.78
N GLY A 52 -12.66 -16.37 -5.10
CA GLY A 52 -11.97 -17.42 -5.84
C GLY A 52 -11.36 -18.48 -4.93
N VAL A 53 -10.91 -19.58 -5.54
CA VAL A 53 -10.20 -20.67 -4.87
C VAL A 53 -8.83 -20.82 -5.52
N CYS A 54 -7.78 -20.92 -4.71
CA CYS A 54 -6.43 -21.21 -5.19
C CYS A 54 -6.28 -22.72 -5.44
N THR A 55 -5.88 -23.09 -6.65
CA THR A 55 -5.64 -24.48 -7.03
C THR A 55 -4.26 -24.63 -7.67
N LEU A 56 -3.56 -25.72 -7.38
CA LEU A 56 -2.31 -26.06 -8.06
C LEU A 56 -2.61 -26.46 -9.52
N GLY A 57 -1.92 -25.84 -10.47
CA GLY A 57 -2.08 -26.15 -11.89
C GLY A 57 -3.16 -25.33 -12.60
N ALA A 58 -4.25 -25.98 -13.01
CA ALA A 58 -5.28 -25.40 -13.90
C ALA A 58 -6.67 -25.37 -13.25
N CYS A 59 -7.48 -24.39 -13.64
CA CYS A 59 -8.86 -24.27 -13.17
C CYS A 59 -9.78 -25.34 -13.77
N PRO A 60 -10.83 -25.77 -13.04
CA PRO A 60 -11.87 -26.63 -13.59
C PRO A 60 -12.65 -25.92 -14.72
N GLU A 61 -13.33 -26.69 -15.57
CA GLU A 61 -14.00 -26.18 -16.79
C GLU A 61 -15.07 -25.09 -16.53
N ASN A 62 -15.59 -25.01 -15.31
CA ASN A 62 -16.57 -24.03 -14.86
C ASN A 62 -15.96 -22.85 -14.06
N ALA A 63 -14.65 -22.66 -14.12
CA ALA A 63 -13.97 -21.56 -13.47
C ALA A 63 -13.00 -20.85 -14.42
N ARG A 64 -12.88 -19.54 -14.25
CA ARG A 64 -11.94 -18.72 -15.00
C ARG A 64 -10.69 -18.46 -14.19
N GLN A 65 -9.53 -18.66 -14.82
CA GLN A 65 -8.26 -18.28 -14.24
C GLN A 65 -8.11 -16.76 -14.21
N VAL A 66 -7.76 -16.21 -13.05
CA VAL A 66 -7.53 -14.78 -12.87
C VAL A 66 -6.10 -14.54 -12.39
N SER A 67 -5.22 -14.24 -13.33
CA SER A 67 -3.79 -14.03 -13.08
C SER A 67 -3.46 -12.73 -12.33
N THR A 68 -4.43 -11.85 -12.13
CA THR A 68 -4.26 -10.61 -11.34
C THR A 68 -4.41 -10.84 -9.85
N LEU A 69 -4.90 -12.02 -9.44
CA LEU A 69 -5.06 -12.38 -8.04
C LEU A 69 -3.91 -13.30 -7.61
N VAL A 70 -3.52 -13.08 -6.37
CA VAL A 70 -2.36 -13.64 -5.70
C VAL A 70 -2.82 -14.91 -5.00
N CYS A 71 -2.15 -16.02 -5.31
CA CYS A 71 -2.26 -17.28 -4.59
C CYS A 71 -0.89 -17.56 -3.99
N ASP A 72 -0.83 -17.67 -2.67
CA ASP A 72 0.39 -17.96 -1.93
C ASP A 72 0.12 -19.25 -1.15
N LEU A 73 0.36 -20.39 -1.80
CA LEU A 73 0.09 -21.71 -1.22
C LEU A 73 1.26 -22.21 -0.34
N ASN A 74 2.46 -21.65 -0.49
CA ASN A 74 3.64 -22.01 0.30
C ASN A 74 3.83 -21.06 1.52
N SER A 75 3.06 -19.97 1.60
CA SER A 75 3.10 -18.94 2.65
C SER A 75 4.46 -18.24 2.79
N ASP A 76 5.20 -18.09 1.70
CA ASP A 76 6.48 -17.38 1.70
C ASP A 76 6.33 -15.86 1.54
N GLY A 77 5.12 -15.39 1.23
CA GLY A 77 4.77 -13.98 1.12
C GLY A 77 4.97 -13.38 -0.27
N ASP A 78 5.20 -14.21 -1.30
CA ASP A 78 5.20 -13.82 -2.71
C ASP A 78 4.29 -14.74 -3.59
N SER A 79 4.33 -14.53 -4.91
CA SER A 79 3.52 -15.28 -5.89
C SER A 79 4.23 -15.37 -7.24
N LYS A 80 5.55 -15.57 -7.21
CA LYS A 80 6.40 -15.58 -8.40
C LYS A 80 6.94 -16.96 -8.77
N ASP A 81 6.61 -17.98 -8.00
CA ASP A 81 7.11 -19.34 -8.15
C ASP A 81 6.34 -20.16 -9.19
N GLY A 82 5.25 -19.57 -9.70
CA GLY A 82 4.48 -20.11 -10.81
C GLY A 82 3.40 -21.11 -10.36
N PRO A 83 2.61 -21.64 -11.30
CA PRO A 83 1.37 -22.35 -11.01
C PRO A 83 1.54 -23.69 -10.29
N GLY A 84 2.77 -24.21 -10.21
CA GLY A 84 3.10 -25.45 -9.50
C GLY A 84 3.46 -25.26 -8.02
N VAL A 85 3.71 -24.02 -7.60
CA VAL A 85 4.12 -23.69 -6.22
C VAL A 85 3.08 -22.75 -5.59
N ASP A 86 2.75 -21.66 -6.28
CA ASP A 86 1.81 -20.65 -5.82
C ASP A 86 0.37 -20.97 -6.22
N GLY A 87 0.20 -21.82 -7.23
CA GLY A 87 -1.10 -22.14 -7.80
C GLY A 87 -1.67 -21.02 -8.65
N VAL A 88 -2.88 -21.21 -9.12
CA VAL A 88 -3.63 -20.25 -9.92
C VAL A 88 -4.94 -19.92 -9.22
N CYS A 89 -5.37 -18.65 -9.32
CA CYS A 89 -6.66 -18.25 -8.79
C CYS A 89 -7.79 -18.60 -9.76
N CYS A 90 -8.76 -19.37 -9.29
CA CYS A 90 -9.92 -19.79 -10.05
C CYS A 90 -11.19 -19.20 -9.47
N VAL A 91 -11.88 -18.39 -10.26
CA VAL A 91 -13.17 -17.80 -9.88
C VAL A 91 -14.26 -18.51 -10.68
N SER A 92 -15.26 -19.06 -9.98
CA SER A 92 -16.43 -19.67 -10.61
C SER A 92 -17.19 -18.62 -11.42
N VAL A 93 -17.47 -18.93 -12.69
CA VAL A 93 -18.22 -18.08 -13.62
C VAL A 93 -19.70 -18.47 -13.68
#